data_AF-A0A2A9DUV4-F1
#
_entry.id   AF-A0A2A9DUV4-F1
#
_cell.length_a   1.000
_cell.length_b   1.000
_cell.length_c   1.000
_cell.angle_alpha   90.00
_cell.angle_beta   90.00
_cell.angle_gamma   90.00
#
_symmetry.space_group_name_H-M   'P 1'
#
loop_
_entity.id
_entity.type
_entity.pdbx_description
1 polymer ?
#
loop_
_entity_poly.entity_id
_entity_poly.type
_entity_poly.pdbx_seq_one_letter_code
_entity_poly.pdbx_strand_id
1 'polypeptide(L)'
;MDFGDMDATAKVLEDGGESMVTTVDDLLREVEELLGVGFVTEVASERFGDGYRQLSSGLVQALGGLADMASGLRTIAEKSGEFDHKLAEG
;
A
#
# COMPACT_ATOMS: atom_id res chain seq x y z
N MET A 1 -12.21 -20.75 3.69
CA MET A 1 -10.95 -19.97 3.61
C MET A 1 -10.16 -20.41 4.82
N ASP A 2 -9.04 -21.09 4.59
CA ASP A 2 -8.19 -21.60 5.67
C ASP A 2 -7.24 -20.48 6.18
N PHE A 3 -6.65 -20.64 7.36
CA PHE A 3 -5.65 -19.74 7.92
C PHE A 3 -4.54 -19.43 6.90
N GLY A 4 -4.06 -20.48 6.19
CA GLY A 4 -3.02 -20.34 5.18
C GLY A 4 -3.42 -19.41 4.03
N ASP A 5 -4.67 -19.45 3.59
CA ASP A 5 -5.17 -18.58 2.52
C ASP A 5 -5.24 -17.11 2.99
N MET A 6 -5.62 -16.89 4.25
CA MET A 6 -5.72 -15.54 4.83
C MET A 6 -4.35 -14.91 5.03
N ASP A 7 -3.38 -15.66 5.56
CA ASP A 7 -2.00 -15.16 5.72
C ASP A 7 -1.32 -14.91 4.38
N ALA A 8 -1.51 -15.79 3.39
CA ALA A 8 -1.00 -15.58 2.04
C ALA A 8 -1.61 -14.33 1.40
N THR A 9 -2.92 -14.12 1.55
CA THR A 9 -3.59 -12.92 1.04
C THR A 9 -3.09 -11.66 1.75
N ALA A 10 -2.89 -11.70 3.07
CA ALA A 10 -2.34 -10.58 3.83
C ALA A 10 -0.95 -10.18 3.34
N LYS A 11 -0.07 -11.14 3.06
CA LYS A 11 1.26 -10.89 2.46
C LYS A 11 1.15 -10.25 1.08
N VAL A 12 0.26 -10.74 0.22
CA VAL A 12 0.03 -10.14 -1.11
C VAL A 12 -0.41 -8.67 -1.01
N LEU A 13 -1.21 -8.30 0.00
CA LEU A 13 -1.62 -6.92 0.22
C LEU A 13 -0.44 -6.03 0.64
N GLU A 14 0.46 -6.55 1.49
CA GLU A 14 1.67 -5.85 1.92
C GLU A 14 2.66 -5.67 0.75
N ASP A 15 2.97 -6.76 0.04
CA ASP A 15 3.86 -6.75 -1.13
C ASP A 15 3.34 -5.82 -2.24
N GLY A 16 2.02 -5.80 -2.44
CA GLY A 16 1.35 -4.90 -3.37
C GLY A 16 1.52 -3.43 -2.97
N GLY A 17 1.43 -3.13 -1.67
CA GLY A 17 1.69 -1.80 -1.12
C GLY A 17 3.12 -1.33 -1.37
N GLU A 18 4.12 -2.18 -1.11
CA GLU A 18 5.52 -1.87 -1.39
C GLU A 18 5.75 -1.61 -2.89
N SER A 19 5.19 -2.45 -3.75
CA SER A 19 5.28 -2.29 -5.20
C SER A 19 4.67 -0.97 -5.69
N MET A 20 3.57 -0.52 -5.08
CA MET A 20 2.97 0.79 -5.37
C MET A 20 3.91 1.94 -4.99
N VAL A 21 4.59 1.86 -3.84
CA VAL A 21 5.57 2.87 -3.41
C VAL A 21 6.70 2.98 -4.41
N THR A 22 7.30 1.85 -4.79
CA THR A 22 8.39 1.83 -5.79
C THR A 22 7.93 2.42 -7.12
N THR A 23 6.77 2.01 -7.62
CA THR A 23 6.25 2.49 -8.91
C THR A 23 6.01 4.00 -8.89
N VAL A 24 5.44 4.52 -7.80
CA VAL A 24 5.18 5.96 -7.65
C VAL A 24 6.48 6.75 -7.58
N ASP A 25 7.47 6.28 -6.82
CA ASP A 25 8.78 6.94 -6.72
C ASP A 25 9.48 7.01 -8.08
N ASP A 26 9.44 5.93 -8.87
CA ASP A 26 10.01 5.90 -10.22
C ASP A 26 9.32 6.90 -11.16
N LEU A 27 7.98 6.96 -11.15
CA LEU A 27 7.23 7.93 -11.97
C LEU A 27 7.55 9.38 -11.59
N LEU A 28 7.70 9.66 -10.30
CA LEU A 28 8.05 11.00 -9.82
C LEU A 28 9.44 11.41 -10.28
N ARG A 29 10.41 10.49 -10.23
CA ARG A 29 11.78 10.71 -10.73
C ARG A 29 11.81 11.06 -12.21
N GLU A 30 11.07 10.33 -13.05
CA GLU A 30 10.97 10.60 -14.50
C GLU A 30 10.41 12.01 -14.77
N VAL A 31 9.42 12.45 -13.98
CA VAL A 31 8.85 13.80 -14.12
C VAL A 31 9.84 14.86 -13.62
N GLU A 32 10.53 14.62 -12.51
CA GLU A 32 11.57 15.52 -12.00
C GLU A 32 12.72 15.70 -13.00
N GLU A 33 13.16 14.63 -13.65
CA GLU A 33 14.17 14.68 -14.70
C GLU A 33 13.70 15.53 -15.89
N LEU A 34 12.46 15.33 -16.34
CA LEU A 34 11.88 16.11 -17.43
C LEU A 34 11.79 17.61 -17.08
N LEU A 35 11.38 17.95 -15.86
CA LEU A 35 11.27 19.34 -15.41
C LEU A 35 12.66 19.96 -15.20
N GLY A 36 13.61 19.22 -14.64
CA GLY A 36 14.96 19.68 -14.31
C GLY A 36 15.83 20.00 -15.54
N VAL A 37 15.57 19.36 -16.69
CA VAL A 37 16.28 19.64 -17.95
C VAL A 37 15.67 20.86 -18.66
N GLY A 38 15.88 22.05 -18.08
CA GLY A 38 15.86 23.32 -18.81
C GLY A 38 14.50 23.96 -19.12
N PHE A 39 13.37 23.46 -18.62
CA PHE A 39 12.06 24.12 -18.78
C PHE A 39 11.21 24.12 -17.50
N VAL A 40 11.78 24.66 -16.43
CA VAL A 40 11.06 24.95 -15.19
C VAL A 40 10.40 26.32 -15.32
N THR A 41 9.17 26.39 -15.83
CA THR A 41 8.35 27.59 -15.61
C THR A 41 7.82 27.58 -14.17
N GLU A 42 7.65 28.75 -13.56
CA GLU A 42 7.16 28.87 -12.17
C GLU A 42 5.86 28.07 -11.95
N VAL A 43 4.92 28.15 -12.91
CA VAL A 43 3.63 27.44 -12.89
C VAL A 43 3.78 25.92 -13.02
N ALA A 44 4.72 25.42 -13.84
CA ALA A 44 4.94 23.98 -13.99
C ALA A 44 5.50 23.37 -12.70
N SER A 45 6.39 24.10 -12.01
CA SER A 45 6.98 23.71 -10.73
C SER A 45 5.93 23.61 -9.62
N GLU A 46 5.06 24.62 -9.54
CA GLU A 46 4.01 24.68 -8.53
C GLU A 46 3.02 23.52 -8.71
N ARG A 47 2.52 23.31 -9.93
CA ARG A 47 1.59 22.22 -10.25
C ARG A 47 2.20 20.85 -10.02
N PHE A 48 3.48 20.67 -10.36
CA PHE A 48 4.19 19.42 -10.07
C PHE A 48 4.28 19.20 -8.55
N GLY A 49 4.68 20.22 -7.79
CA GLY A 49 4.75 20.14 -6.34
C GLY A 49 3.39 19.86 -5.67
N ASP A 50 2.30 20.44 -6.16
CA ASP A 50 0.94 20.13 -5.71
C ASP A 50 0.56 18.68 -6.02
N GLY A 51 0.82 18.22 -7.24
CA GLY A 51 0.57 16.85 -7.67
C GLY A 51 1.35 15.83 -6.82
N TYR A 52 2.63 16.10 -6.56
CA TYR A 52 3.47 15.28 -5.67
C TYR A 52 2.87 15.18 -4.26
N ARG A 53 2.47 16.30 -3.66
CA ARG A 53 1.85 16.33 -2.32
C ARG A 53 0.55 15.54 -2.28
N GLN A 54 -0.31 15.71 -3.30
CA GLN A 54 -1.57 14.98 -3.39
C GLN A 54 -1.34 13.48 -3.55
N LEU A 55 -0.39 13.09 -4.41
CA LEU A 55 -0.03 11.69 -4.64
C LEU A 55 0.52 11.05 -3.37
N SER A 56 1.48 11.69 -2.70
CA SER A 56 2.06 11.21 -1.45
C SER A 56 0.99 11.01 -0.37
N SER A 57 0.08 11.99 -0.20
CA SER A 57 -1.04 11.86 0.77
C SER A 57 -1.99 10.71 0.43
N GLY A 58 -2.36 10.56 -0.85
CA GLY A 58 -3.22 9.47 -1.30
C GLY A 58 -2.56 8.10 -1.15
N LEU A 59 -1.26 8.02 -1.42
CA LEU A 59 -0.48 6.79 -1.27
C LEU A 59 -0.40 6.35 0.19
N VAL A 60 -0.14 7.27 1.12
CA VAL A 60 -0.15 6.98 2.57
C VAL A 60 -1.51 6.42 3.01
N GLN A 61 -2.61 7.00 2.54
CA GLN A 61 -3.96 6.50 2.84
C GLN A 61 -4.21 5.10 2.26
N ALA A 62 -3.78 4.87 1.02
CA ALA A 62 -3.91 3.57 0.36
C ALA A 62 -3.12 2.48 1.10
N LEU A 63 -1.86 2.77 1.47
CA LEU A 63 -1.02 1.87 2.25
C LEU A 63 -1.61 1.57 3.63
N GLY A 64 -2.18 2.57 4.30
CA GLY A 64 -2.92 2.37 5.55
C GLY A 64 -4.09 1.39 5.38
N GLY A 65 -4.89 1.56 4.33
CA GLY A 65 -6.00 0.65 4.02
C GLY A 65 -5.55 -0.78 3.71
N LEU A 66 -4.44 -0.96 2.99
CA LEU A 66 -3.85 -2.28 2.74
C LEU A 66 -3.38 -2.95 4.03
N ALA A 67 -2.71 -2.19 4.91
CA ALA A 67 -2.25 -2.68 6.21
C ALA A 67 -3.43 -3.07 7.12
N ASP A 68 -4.50 -2.28 7.15
CA ASP A 68 -5.71 -2.57 7.92
C ASP A 68 -6.39 -3.86 7.42
N MET A 69 -6.45 -4.05 6.10
CA MET A 69 -6.98 -5.30 5.51
C MET A 69 -6.11 -6.51 5.84
N ALA A 70 -4.79 -6.40 5.72
CA ALA A 70 -3.85 -7.47 6.05
C ALA A 70 -3.96 -7.87 7.54
N SER A 71 -4.04 -6.87 8.43
CA SER A 71 -4.28 -7.07 9.87
C SER A 71 -5.62 -7.74 10.16
N GLY A 72 -6.68 -7.30 9.47
CA GLY A 72 -8.02 -7.90 9.58
C GLY A 72 -8.03 -9.38 9.17
N LEU A 73 -7.37 -9.74 8.08
CA LEU A 73 -7.24 -11.13 7.63
C LEU A 73 -6.54 -12.00 8.67
N ARG A 74 -5.41 -11.54 9.23
CA ARG A 74 -4.69 -12.26 10.29
C ARG A 74 -5.53 -12.45 11.54
N THR A 75 -6.26 -11.39 11.95
CA THR A 75 -7.16 -11.44 13.11
C THR A 75 -8.28 -12.47 12.92
N ILE A 76 -8.86 -12.55 11.72
CA ILE A 76 -9.89 -13.57 11.42
C ILE A 76 -9.29 -14.96 11.49
N ALA A 77 -8.11 -15.14 10.90
CA ALA A 77 -7.40 -16.41 10.85
C ALA A 77 -7.09 -16.95 12.26
N GLU A 78 -6.60 -16.09 13.16
CA GLU A 78 -6.34 -16.41 14.58
C GLU A 78 -7.62 -16.86 15.30
N LYS A 79 -8.72 -16.11 15.14
CA LYS A 79 -10.01 -16.44 15.78
C LYS A 79 -10.61 -17.74 15.27
N SER A 80 -10.48 -18.03 13.98
CA SER A 80 -10.93 -19.29 13.40
C SER A 80 -10.16 -20.48 13.95
N GLY A 81 -8.83 -20.36 14.09
CA GLY A 81 -8.01 -21.41 14.70
C GLY A 81 -8.36 -21.68 16.17
N GLU A 82 -8.62 -20.63 16.96
CA GLU A 82 -9.06 -20.79 18.35
C GLU A 82 -10.43 -21.47 18.48
N PHE A 83 -11.36 -21.18 17.58
CA PHE A 83 -12.70 -21.75 17.61
C PHE A 83 -12.67 -23.25 17.25
N ASP A 84 -11.94 -23.62 16.21
CA ASP A 84 -11.78 -25.02 15.80
C ASP A 84 -11.07 -25.83 16.89
N HIS A 85 -10.05 -25.26 17.55
CA HIS A 85 -9.38 -25.94 18.66
C HIS A 85 -10.32 -26.20 19.85
N LYS A 86 -11.16 -25.24 20.22
CA LYS A 86 -12.15 -25.39 21.31
C LYS A 86 -13.23 -26.43 20.98
N LEU A 87 -13.64 -26.55 19.71
CA LEU A 87 -14.58 -27.57 19.28
C LEU A 87 -13.95 -28.97 19.24
N ALA A 88 -12.66 -29.08 18.90
CA ALA A 88 -11.93 -30.34 18.88
C ALA A 88 -11.62 -30.88 20.29
N GLU A 89 -11.59 -30.01 21.31
CA GLU A 89 -11.38 -30.38 22.72
C GLU A 89 -12.68 -30.68 23.49
N GLY A 90 -13.86 -30.41 22.90
CA GLY A 90 -15.18 -30.54 23.53
C GLY A 90 -15.99 -31.78 23.14
#